data_AF-A0A520HUU8-F1
#
_entry.id   AF-A0A520HUU8-F1
#
_cell.length_a   1.000
_cell.length_b   1.000
_cell.length_c   1.000
_cell.angle_alpha   90.00
_cell.angle_beta   90.00
_cell.angle_gamma   90.00
#
_symmetry.space_group_name_H-M   'P 1'
#
loop_
_entity.id
_entity.type
_entity.pdbx_description
1 polymer ?
#
loop_
_entity_poly.entity_id
_entity_poly.type
_entity_poly.pdbx_seq_one_letter_code
_entity_poly.pdbx_strand_id
1 'polypeptide(L)'
;NFVPEWALAFYKAVRANDQATVMDGLRRFVLPYISLRNRGQGYAVSIVKAGMRAVGRDAGPVRTPLTDLSAAEDAELRALIEGISPQSLAKAA
;
A
#
# COMPACT_ATOMS: atom_id res chain seq x y z
N ASN A 1 -5.65 4.34 5.70
CA ASN A 1 -5.16 3.25 6.56
C ASN A 1 -3.66 3.41 6.82
N PHE A 2 -2.76 3.01 5.91
CA PHE A 2 -1.32 2.96 6.19
C PHE A 2 -0.45 4.05 5.51
N VAL A 3 -0.89 4.70 4.42
CA VAL A 3 -0.19 5.82 3.76
C VAL A 3 -1.11 7.04 3.48
N PRO A 4 -1.72 7.63 4.52
CA PRO A 4 -2.76 8.66 4.33
C PRO A 4 -2.24 9.95 3.69
N GLU A 5 -1.03 10.41 4.04
CA GLU A 5 -0.46 11.66 3.51
C GLU A 5 -0.21 11.55 2.00
N TRP A 6 0.37 10.43 1.55
CA TRP A 6 0.58 10.16 0.13
C TRP A 6 -0.76 10.07 -0.62
N ALA A 7 -1.76 9.38 -0.06
CA ALA A 7 -3.08 9.26 -0.68
C ALA A 7 -3.76 10.63 -0.86
N LEU A 8 -3.64 11.52 0.14
CA LEU A 8 -4.14 12.89 0.05
C LEU A 8 -3.38 13.72 -0.99
N ALA A 9 -2.06 13.56 -1.10
CA ALA A 9 -1.25 14.23 -2.12
C ALA A 9 -1.65 13.78 -3.54
N PHE A 10 -1.79 12.47 -3.76
CA PHE A 10 -2.25 11.91 -5.03
C PHE A 10 -3.65 12.44 -5.39
N TYR A 11 -4.58 12.46 -4.43
CA TYR A 11 -5.92 13.03 -4.64
C TYR A 11 -5.88 14.52 -5.04
N LYS A 12 -5.03 15.32 -4.38
CA LYS A 12 -4.84 16.74 -4.74
C LYS A 12 -4.33 16.90 -6.19
N ALA A 13 -3.38 16.07 -6.62
CA ALA A 13 -2.87 16.09 -7.99
C ALA A 13 -3.97 15.76 -9.02
N VAL A 14 -4.80 14.76 -8.74
CA VAL A 14 -5.97 14.43 -9.58
C VAL A 14 -6.92 15.63 -9.67
N ARG A 15 -7.25 16.28 -8.53
CA ARG A 15 -8.15 17.44 -8.49
C ARG A 15 -7.59 18.67 -9.21
N ALA A 16 -6.28 18.81 -9.28
CA ALA A 16 -5.58 19.88 -9.99
C ALA A 16 -5.33 19.57 -11.47
N ASN A 17 -5.73 18.38 -11.96
CA ASN A 17 -5.42 17.88 -13.30
C ASN A 17 -3.91 17.84 -13.61
N ASP A 18 -3.08 17.62 -12.59
CA ASP A 18 -1.64 17.43 -12.75
C ASP A 18 -1.36 16.01 -13.26
N GLN A 19 -1.40 15.87 -14.58
CA GLN A 19 -1.23 14.57 -15.24
C GLN A 19 0.15 13.95 -14.99
N ALA A 20 1.21 14.76 -14.86
CA ALA A 20 2.55 14.23 -14.65
C ALA A 20 2.66 13.53 -13.30
N THR A 21 2.21 14.19 -12.23
CA THR A 21 2.21 13.62 -10.87
C THR A 21 1.26 12.42 -10.76
N VAL A 22 0.09 12.48 -11.40
CA VAL A 22 -0.86 11.35 -11.42
C VAL A 22 -0.23 10.13 -12.11
N MET A 23 0.38 10.31 -13.28
CA MET A 23 0.98 9.21 -14.02
C MET A 23 2.19 8.61 -13.29
N ASP A 24 2.97 9.42 -12.57
CA ASP A 24 4.05 8.92 -11.72
C ASP A 24 3.51 8.07 -10.57
N GLY A 25 2.50 8.58 -9.83
CA GLY A 25 1.88 7.84 -8.72
C GLY A 25 1.22 6.54 -9.16
N LEU A 26 0.60 6.53 -10.34
CA LEU A 26 0.03 5.32 -10.95
C LEU A 26 1.12 4.27 -11.21
N ARG A 27 2.22 4.67 -11.86
CA ARG A 27 3.32 3.76 -12.21
C ARG A 27 4.08 3.25 -11.00
N ARG A 28 4.40 4.13 -10.05
CA ARG A 28 5.28 3.80 -8.92
C ARG A 28 4.58 3.08 -7.78
N PHE A 29 3.26 3.23 -7.66
CA PHE A 29 2.55 2.66 -6.52
C PHE A 29 1.20 2.02 -6.86
N VAL A 30 0.27 2.76 -7.47
CA VAL A 30 -1.12 2.27 -7.60
C VAL A 30 -1.20 0.99 -8.44
N LEU A 31 -0.58 0.97 -9.61
CA LEU A 31 -0.62 -0.20 -10.50
C LEU A 31 0.14 -1.41 -9.92
N PRO A 32 1.38 -1.27 -9.40
CA PRO A 32 2.05 -2.36 -8.70
C PRO A 32 1.25 -2.88 -7.49
N TYR A 33 0.67 -1.99 -6.68
CA TYR A 33 -0.16 -2.36 -5.53
C TYR A 33 -1.42 -3.13 -5.95
N ILE A 34 -2.09 -2.72 -7.03
CA ILE A 34 -3.25 -3.44 -7.59
C ILE A 34 -2.81 -4.81 -8.13
N SER A 35 -1.65 -4.89 -8.80
CA SER A 35 -1.12 -6.17 -9.29
C SER A 35 -0.91 -7.16 -8.14
N LEU A 36 -0.28 -6.72 -7.04
CA LEU A 36 -0.09 -7.53 -5.84
C LEU A 36 -1.43 -7.94 -5.20
N ARG A 37 -2.35 -6.99 -5.04
CA ARG A 37 -3.71 -7.24 -4.52
C ARG A 37 -4.45 -8.30 -5.33
N ASN A 38 -4.25 -8.36 -6.64
CA ASN A 38 -4.98 -9.27 -7.51
C ASN A 38 -4.43 -10.71 -7.53
N ARG A 39 -3.28 -10.99 -6.89
CA ARG A 39 -2.69 -12.34 -6.86
C ARG A 39 -3.49 -13.33 -5.99
N GLY A 40 -4.16 -12.84 -4.94
CA GLY A 40 -4.89 -13.67 -3.99
C GLY A 40 -6.38 -13.38 -3.93
N GLN A 41 -7.20 -14.42 -3.86
CA GLN A 41 -8.62 -14.28 -3.56
C GLN A 41 -8.77 -13.73 -2.13
N GLY A 42 -9.54 -12.65 -1.95
CA GLY A 42 -9.72 -12.01 -0.64
C GLY A 42 -8.64 -11.00 -0.24
N TYR A 43 -7.58 -10.81 -1.04
CA TYR A 43 -6.48 -9.89 -0.72
C TYR A 43 -6.90 -8.42 -0.67
N ALA A 44 -8.08 -8.05 -1.16
CA ALA A 44 -8.60 -6.69 -1.05
C ALA A 44 -8.61 -6.16 0.40
N VAL A 45 -8.80 -7.04 1.39
CA VAL A 45 -8.73 -6.68 2.82
C VAL A 45 -7.38 -7.06 3.43
N SER A 46 -6.84 -8.24 3.09
CA SER A 46 -5.56 -8.73 3.65
C SER A 46 -4.40 -7.78 3.36
N ILE A 47 -4.31 -7.24 2.14
CA ILE A 47 -3.22 -6.32 1.76
C ILE A 47 -3.26 -5.01 2.56
N VAL A 48 -4.45 -4.56 2.97
CA VAL A 48 -4.59 -3.35 3.79
C VAL A 48 -4.06 -3.60 5.20
N LYS A 49 -4.33 -4.78 5.77
CA LYS A 49 -3.79 -5.19 7.08
C LYS A 49 -2.28 -5.41 7.02
N ALA A 50 -1.78 -6.04 5.96
CA ALA A 50 -0.35 -6.16 5.68
C ALA A 50 0.32 -4.78 5.60
N GLY A 51 -0.28 -3.83 4.90
CA GLY A 51 0.22 -2.46 4.84
C GLY A 51 0.24 -1.76 6.20
N MET A 52 -0.78 -1.97 7.04
CA MET A 52 -0.82 -1.48 8.42
C MET A 52 0.31 -2.07 9.27
N ARG A 53 0.59 -3.37 9.14
CA ARG A 53 1.73 -4.03 9.81
C ARG A 53 3.07 -3.48 9.31
N ALA A 54 3.23 -3.28 8.00
CA ALA A 54 4.44 -2.76 7.38
C ALA A 54 4.81 -1.35 7.92
N VAL A 55 3.82 -0.52 8.27
CA VAL A 55 4.02 0.81 8.86
C VAL A 55 3.96 0.82 10.40
N GLY A 56 4.10 -0.34 11.06
CA GLY A 56 4.19 -0.45 12.52
C GLY A 56 2.86 -0.28 13.26
N ARG A 57 1.72 -0.39 12.58
CA ARG A 57 0.38 -0.24 13.16
C ARG A 57 -0.41 -1.55 13.01
N ASP A 58 0.11 -2.64 13.55
CA ASP A 58 -0.48 -3.97 13.35
C ASP A 58 -1.97 -4.02 13.78
N ALA A 59 -2.81 -4.49 12.87
CA ALA A 59 -4.26 -4.62 13.03
C ALA A 59 -4.69 -6.08 13.27
N GLY A 60 -3.73 -6.96 13.59
CA GLY A 60 -3.92 -8.39 13.79
C GLY A 60 -4.22 -9.15 12.49
N PRO A 61 -4.33 -10.49 12.55
CA PRO A 61 -4.57 -11.31 11.37
C PRO A 61 -5.95 -11.07 10.74
N VAL A 62 -6.13 -11.48 9.50
CA VAL A 62 -7.47 -11.60 8.91
C VAL A 62 -8.25 -12.76 9.51
N ARG A 63 -9.59 -12.70 9.43
CA ARG A 63 -10.46 -13.83 9.81
C ARG A 63 -10.72 -14.71 8.60
N THR A 64 -10.93 -16.01 8.83
CA THR A 64 -11.40 -16.95 7.80
C THR A 64 -12.70 -16.45 7.15
N PRO A 65 -12.89 -16.62 5.83
CA PRO A 65 -12.09 -17.41 4.89
C PRO A 65 -10.92 -16.65 4.22
N LEU A 66 -10.59 -15.43 4.66
CA LEU A 66 -9.47 -14.68 4.10
C LEU A 66 -8.13 -15.24 4.60
N THR A 67 -7.10 -15.11 3.77
CA THR A 67 -5.71 -15.45 4.10
C THR A 67 -4.83 -14.21 4.08
N ASP A 68 -3.81 -14.18 4.93
CA ASP A 68 -2.77 -13.16 4.90
C ASP A 68 -1.90 -13.29 3.63
N LEU A 69 -1.13 -12.24 3.35
CA LEU A 69 -0.09 -12.27 2.32
C LEU A 69 1.03 -13.25 2.71
N SER A 70 1.69 -13.84 1.73
CA SER A 70 2.93 -14.58 1.98
C SER A 70 4.06 -13.63 2.42
N ALA A 71 5.10 -14.17 3.05
CA ALA A 71 6.26 -13.37 3.47
C ALA A 71 6.95 -12.64 2.31
N ALA A 72 6.97 -13.23 1.11
CA ALA A 72 7.52 -12.61 -0.08
C ALA A 72 6.67 -11.42 -0.56
N GLU A 73 5.34 -11.56 -0.52
CA GLU A 73 4.40 -10.50 -0.89
C GLU A 73 4.38 -9.37 0.15
N ASP A 74 4.55 -9.69 1.44
CA ASP A 74 4.75 -8.69 2.49
C ASP A 74 6.02 -7.86 2.24
N ALA A 75 7.12 -8.50 1.82
CA ALA A 75 8.35 -7.79 1.45
C ALA A 75 8.16 -6.91 0.20
N GLU A 76 7.45 -7.40 -0.82
CA GLU A 76 7.10 -6.63 -2.03
C GLU A 76 6.25 -5.41 -1.68
N LEU A 77 5.22 -5.57 -0.82
CA LEU A 77 4.39 -4.46 -0.34
C LEU A 77 5.22 -3.43 0.45
N ARG A 78 6.15 -3.88 1.30
CA ARG A 78 7.02 -2.99 2.07
C ARG A 78 7.91 -2.15 1.15
N ALA A 79 8.49 -2.74 0.12
CA ALA A 79 9.29 -2.03 -0.88
C ALA A 79 8.46 -0.98 -1.65
N LEU A 80 7.20 -1.30 -1.99
CA LEU A 80 6.28 -0.34 -2.62
C LEU A 80 5.98 0.85 -1.70
N ILE A 81 5.71 0.60 -0.41
CA ILE A 81 5.45 1.65 0.59
C ILE A 81 6.69 2.54 0.78
N GLU A 82 7.87 1.94 0.88
CA GLU A 82 9.14 2.67 1.00
C GLU A 82 9.37 3.63 -0.17
N GLY A 83 9.09 3.16 -1.40
CA GLY A 83 9.29 3.93 -2.62
C GLY A 83 8.45 5.20 -2.74
N ILE A 84 7.37 5.34 -1.97
CA ILE A 84 6.51 6.54 -1.96
C ILE A 84 6.51 7.31 -0.66
N SER A 85 6.94 6.69 0.44
CA SER A 85 6.96 7.33 1.75
C SER A 85 8.03 6.69 2.65
N PRO A 86 9.32 7.05 2.46
CA PRO A 86 10.40 6.57 3.32
C PRO A 86 10.16 6.90 4.81
N GLN A 87 9.49 8.02 5.05
CA GLN A 87 9.13 8.52 6.38
C GLN A 87 8.05 7.67 7.07
N SER A 88 7.19 6.98 6.32
CA SER A 88 6.16 6.08 6.89
C SER A 88 6.75 4.83 7.52
N LEU A 89 7.90 4.35 7.03
CA LEU A 89 8.60 3.19 7.60
C LEU A 89 9.58 3.59 8.72
N ALA A 90 10.19 4.77 8.63
CA ALA A 90 11.10 5.28 9.67
C ALA A 90 10.42 5.51 11.03
N LYS A 91 9.11 5.79 11.06
CA LYS A 91 8.32 5.90 12.30
C LYS A 91 7.93 4.54 12.92
N ALA A 92 8.16 3.45 12.20
CA ALA A 92 7.74 2.09 12.58
C ALA A 92 8.86 1.23 13.18
N ALA A 93 10.12 1.69 13.06
CA ALA A 93 11.32 1.07 13.63
C ALA A 93 11.66 1.67 14.99
#